data_AF-A6TTX3-F1
#
_entry.id   AF-A6TTX3-F1
#
_cell.length_a   1.000
_cell.length_b   1.000
_cell.length_c   1.000
_cell.angle_alpha   90.00
_cell.angle_beta   90.00
_cell.angle_gamma   90.00
#
_symmetry.space_group_name_H-M   'P 1'
#
loop_
_entity.id
_entity.type
_entity.pdbx_description
1 polymer ?
#
loop_
_entity_poly.entity_id
_entity_poly.type
_entity_poly.pdbx_seq_one_letter_code
_entity_poly.pdbx_strand_id
1 'polypeptide(L)'
;MPVYFYETSIGKIGIAEKNGNITNLYFETDKPPEDIEINETPLLQEAAQQLQSYLTGDSKEFNLPLKPSGTDFMEQVWESLCKIPYGKTVSYKEIAVDVDSPKAVRAVGLANNRNPIPIFIPCHRVIGSDGSLVGYGGGLELKERLIGLETMKNSCGFFQYGQKEIAYLKKKDKKLGAAIERIGKIERGTIADPFTALISSIVSQQISNKAAETVWNRLDELLESMTPESITKTELSQIQGCGMTNKKAEYIKGIADVALCGKINFKTLHMLSDQEIIQKLSSLHGVGIWTVEMLLIFSLNRPNVVSYGDLAIRRGMMNLYGLKELSKEQFNQYRAKYAPYGSVASLYLWVMSED
;
A
#
# COMPACT_ATOMS: atom_id res chain seq x y z
N MET A 1 -22.48 24.81 -9.88
CA MET A 1 -21.11 24.23 -9.99
C MET A 1 -21.33 22.73 -9.96
N PRO A 2 -21.13 22.01 -11.08
CA PRO A 2 -21.32 20.57 -11.11
C PRO A 2 -20.38 19.87 -10.13
N VAL A 3 -20.94 18.96 -9.35
CA VAL A 3 -20.22 18.06 -8.44
C VAL A 3 -20.75 16.66 -8.64
N TYR A 4 -19.86 15.66 -8.63
CA TYR A 4 -20.28 14.27 -8.59
C TYR A 4 -19.44 13.48 -7.57
N PHE A 5 -20.08 12.48 -6.95
CA PHE A 5 -19.46 11.68 -5.88
C PHE A 5 -19.21 10.25 -6.36
N TYR A 6 -17.99 9.79 -6.17
CA TYR A 6 -17.49 8.50 -6.59
C TYR A 6 -17.11 7.65 -5.38
N GLU A 7 -17.45 6.37 -5.42
CA GLU A 7 -16.93 5.39 -4.47
C GLU A 7 -15.53 4.98 -4.91
N THR A 8 -14.54 5.15 -4.03
CA THR A 8 -13.13 4.85 -4.33
C THR A 8 -12.53 3.94 -3.26
N SER A 9 -11.30 3.47 -3.47
CA SER A 9 -10.59 2.69 -2.46
C SER A 9 -10.27 3.48 -1.19
N ILE A 10 -10.32 4.82 -1.23
CA ILE A 10 -10.04 5.71 -0.09
C ILE A 10 -11.32 6.33 0.50
N GLY A 11 -12.48 5.75 0.19
CA GLY A 11 -13.79 6.25 0.61
C GLY A 11 -14.50 7.05 -0.48
N LYS A 12 -15.59 7.72 -0.10
CA LYS A 12 -16.39 8.51 -1.03
C LYS A 12 -15.71 9.85 -1.33
N ILE A 13 -15.52 10.15 -2.61
CA ILE A 13 -14.84 11.36 -3.08
C ILE A 13 -15.75 12.18 -3.98
N GLY A 14 -15.98 13.44 -3.61
CA GLY A 14 -16.66 14.41 -4.47
C GLY A 14 -15.65 15.16 -5.33
N ILE A 15 -15.91 15.30 -6.63
CA ILE A 15 -15.10 16.13 -7.53
C ILE A 15 -16.00 17.23 -8.10
N ALA A 16 -15.52 18.48 -8.08
CA ALA A 16 -16.23 19.63 -8.60
C ALA A 16 -15.51 20.27 -9.78
N GLU A 17 -16.29 20.77 -10.73
CA GLU A 17 -15.79 21.56 -11.85
C GLU A 17 -16.48 22.90 -11.99
N LYS A 18 -15.76 23.86 -12.58
CA LYS A 18 -16.30 25.16 -12.98
C LYS A 18 -15.59 25.64 -14.24
N ASN A 19 -16.36 26.04 -15.26
CA ASN A 19 -15.84 26.56 -16.52
C ASN A 19 -14.79 25.62 -17.17
N GLY A 20 -15.05 24.31 -17.18
CA GLY A 20 -14.15 23.30 -17.76
C GLY A 20 -12.85 23.07 -17.00
N ASN A 21 -12.78 23.41 -15.71
CA ASN A 21 -11.63 23.14 -14.84
C ASN A 21 -12.08 22.45 -13.55
N ILE A 22 -11.28 21.54 -13.03
CA ILE A 22 -11.44 20.94 -11.71
C ILE A 22 -11.04 21.99 -10.66
N THR A 23 -11.95 22.27 -9.73
CA THR A 23 -11.76 23.32 -8.72
C THR A 23 -11.75 22.81 -7.30
N ASN A 24 -12.41 21.68 -7.02
CA ASN A 24 -12.48 21.11 -5.67
C ASN A 24 -12.50 19.58 -5.69
N LEU A 25 -11.91 19.01 -4.64
CA LEU A 25 -12.08 17.62 -4.22
C LEU A 25 -12.58 17.62 -2.77
N TYR A 26 -13.62 16.85 -2.50
CA TYR A 26 -14.25 16.69 -1.20
C TYR A 26 -14.04 15.26 -0.70
N PHE A 27 -13.46 15.11 0.48
CA PHE A 27 -13.49 13.85 1.21
C PHE A 27 -14.88 13.62 1.83
N GLU A 28 -15.15 12.39 2.25
CA GLU A 28 -16.43 12.01 2.87
C GLU A 28 -16.81 12.84 4.10
N THR A 29 -15.81 13.34 4.83
CA THR A 29 -15.99 14.21 6.01
C THR A 29 -16.26 15.67 5.66
N ASP A 30 -16.03 16.06 4.41
CA ASP A 30 -16.19 17.44 3.97
C ASP A 30 -17.66 17.76 3.74
N LYS A 31 -18.06 18.98 4.10
CA LYS A 31 -19.38 19.52 3.78
C LYS A 31 -19.26 20.32 2.49
N PRO A 32 -19.75 19.81 1.35
CA PRO A 32 -19.83 20.63 0.14
C PRO A 32 -20.79 21.82 0.39
N PRO A 33 -20.67 22.92 -0.38
CA PRO A 33 -21.62 24.03 -0.34
C PRO A 33 -23.07 23.56 -0.54
N GLU A 34 -24.04 24.25 0.06
CA GLU A 34 -25.46 23.87 -0.04
C GLU A 34 -26.04 24.06 -1.46
N ASP A 35 -25.38 24.86 -2.30
CA ASP A 35 -25.79 25.23 -3.67
C ASP A 35 -25.09 24.41 -4.77
N ILE A 36 -24.60 23.21 -4.45
CA ILE A 36 -24.00 22.32 -5.46
C ILE A 36 -25.06 21.71 -6.38
N GLU A 37 -24.69 21.58 -7.65
CA GLU A 37 -25.48 20.86 -8.64
C GLU A 37 -24.90 19.44 -8.75
N ILE A 38 -25.62 18.43 -8.28
CA ILE A 38 -25.16 17.04 -8.39
C ILE A 38 -25.41 16.58 -9.83
N ASN A 39 -24.36 16.62 -10.64
CA ASN A 39 -24.43 16.27 -12.05
C ASN A 39 -23.05 15.77 -12.51
N GLU A 40 -23.04 14.60 -13.15
CA GLU A 40 -21.82 14.05 -13.73
C GLU A 40 -21.58 14.66 -15.11
N THR A 41 -20.38 15.21 -15.32
CA THR A 41 -19.94 15.75 -16.61
C THR A 41 -18.83 14.86 -17.18
N PRO A 42 -18.52 14.95 -18.49
CA PRO A 42 -17.41 14.20 -19.08
C PRO A 42 -16.06 14.46 -18.39
N LEU A 43 -15.80 15.69 -17.94
CA LEU A 43 -14.56 16.05 -17.25
C LEU A 43 -14.52 15.49 -15.82
N LEU A 44 -15.64 15.48 -15.10
CA LEU A 44 -15.71 14.80 -13.79
C LEU A 44 -15.49 13.30 -13.91
N GLN A 45 -16.07 12.67 -14.95
CA GLN A 45 -15.86 11.26 -15.23
C GLN A 45 -14.39 10.95 -15.57
N GLU A 46 -13.75 11.79 -16.38
CA GLU A 46 -12.32 11.68 -16.70
C GLU A 46 -11.45 11.84 -15.44
N ALA A 47 -11.75 12.83 -14.59
CA ALA A 47 -11.04 13.06 -13.34
C ALA A 47 -11.17 11.86 -12.38
N ALA A 48 -12.36 11.27 -12.28
CA ALA A 48 -12.59 10.07 -11.49
C ALA A 48 -11.85 8.85 -12.04
N GLN A 49 -11.81 8.68 -13.36
CA GLN A 49 -11.06 7.60 -14.00
C GLN A 49 -9.56 7.74 -13.73
N GLN A 50 -8.99 8.92 -13.89
CA GLN A 50 -7.57 9.15 -13.61
C GLN A 50 -7.26 9.00 -12.11
N LEU A 51 -8.15 9.46 -11.22
CA LEU A 51 -8.02 9.24 -9.78
C LEU A 51 -8.02 7.75 -9.43
N GLN A 52 -8.92 6.97 -10.04
CA GLN A 52 -8.95 5.53 -9.84
C GLN A 52 -7.66 4.87 -10.34
N SER A 53 -7.19 5.21 -11.55
CA SER A 53 -5.91 4.71 -12.11
C SER A 53 -4.71 5.11 -11.24
N TYR A 54 -4.76 6.28 -10.61
CA TYR A 54 -3.74 6.71 -9.66
C TYR A 54 -3.76 5.84 -8.40
N LEU A 55 -4.93 5.63 -7.81
CA LEU A 55 -5.11 4.84 -6.60
C LEU A 55 -4.86 3.34 -6.80
N THR A 56 -4.86 2.84 -8.04
CA THR A 56 -4.43 1.48 -8.40
C THR A 56 -2.96 1.39 -8.82
N GLY A 57 -2.29 2.53 -8.99
CA GLY A 57 -0.89 2.62 -9.44
C GLY A 57 -0.70 2.45 -10.96
N ASP A 58 -1.77 2.45 -11.74
CA ASP A 58 -1.74 2.36 -13.21
C ASP A 58 -1.31 3.68 -13.86
N SER A 59 -1.54 4.82 -13.19
CA SER A 59 -1.03 6.14 -13.59
C SER A 59 -0.30 6.81 -12.44
N LYS A 60 0.69 7.64 -12.77
CA LYS A 60 1.48 8.45 -11.82
C LYS A 60 1.22 9.94 -11.92
N GLU A 61 0.48 10.35 -12.94
CA GLU A 61 0.25 11.75 -13.30
C GLU A 61 -1.22 11.97 -13.64
N PHE A 62 -1.65 13.21 -13.44
CA PHE A 62 -2.98 13.69 -13.83
C PHE A 62 -2.83 14.63 -15.01
N ASN A 63 -3.57 14.36 -16.07
CA ASN A 63 -3.74 15.27 -17.20
C ASN A 63 -5.15 15.85 -17.13
N LEU A 64 -5.33 16.84 -16.25
CA LEU A 64 -6.62 17.48 -15.99
C LEU A 64 -6.45 19.00 -15.96
N PRO A 65 -7.44 19.77 -16.44
CA PRO A 65 -7.43 21.23 -16.30
C PRO A 65 -7.71 21.61 -14.83
N LEU A 66 -6.65 21.81 -14.03
CA LEU A 66 -6.76 22.18 -12.62
C LEU A 66 -6.79 23.70 -12.47
N LYS A 67 -7.80 24.24 -11.78
CA LYS A 67 -7.90 25.67 -11.48
C LYS A 67 -8.42 25.92 -10.06
N PRO A 68 -7.63 25.58 -9.02
CA PRO A 68 -7.97 25.91 -7.64
C PRO A 68 -8.05 27.44 -7.47
N SER A 69 -8.72 27.91 -6.41
CA SER A 69 -8.78 29.35 -6.09
C SER A 69 -8.14 29.62 -4.73
N GLY A 70 -7.20 30.56 -4.69
CA GLY A 70 -6.50 30.96 -3.47
C GLY A 70 -6.01 32.40 -3.55
N THR A 71 -5.20 32.80 -2.56
CA THR A 71 -4.40 34.03 -2.69
C THR A 71 -3.20 33.75 -3.61
N ASP A 72 -2.59 34.76 -4.22
CA ASP A 72 -1.38 34.63 -5.05
C ASP A 72 -0.29 33.75 -4.41
N PHE A 73 -0.04 33.91 -3.10
CA PHE A 73 0.92 33.08 -2.37
C PHE A 73 0.50 31.60 -2.27
N MET A 74 -0.79 31.30 -2.11
CA MET A 74 -1.28 29.93 -2.07
C MET A 74 -1.17 29.28 -3.44
N GLU A 75 -1.51 30.00 -4.50
CA GLU A 75 -1.39 29.52 -5.88
C GLU A 75 0.07 29.22 -6.21
N GLN A 76 1.00 30.11 -5.85
CA GLN A 76 2.44 29.87 -6.00
C GLN A 76 2.93 28.63 -5.23
N VAL A 77 2.43 28.42 -3.99
CA VAL A 77 2.74 27.21 -3.23
C VAL A 77 2.19 25.98 -3.95
N TRP A 78 0.93 25.99 -4.39
CA TRP A 78 0.32 24.84 -5.05
C TRP A 78 1.00 24.49 -6.38
N GLU A 79 1.43 25.49 -7.16
CA GLU A 79 2.26 25.28 -8.35
C GLU A 79 3.60 24.62 -8.00
N SER A 80 4.25 25.04 -6.91
CA SER A 80 5.46 24.39 -6.40
C SER A 80 5.20 22.92 -6.00
N LEU A 81 4.06 22.64 -5.36
CA LEU A 81 3.67 21.27 -5.00
C LEU A 81 3.54 20.35 -6.22
N CYS A 82 2.97 20.85 -7.32
CA CYS A 82 2.81 20.08 -8.56
C CYS A 82 4.15 19.68 -9.20
N LYS A 83 5.26 20.34 -8.85
CA LYS A 83 6.61 19.98 -9.33
C LYS A 83 7.22 18.82 -8.56
N ILE A 84 6.67 18.43 -7.41
CA ILE A 84 7.19 17.32 -6.61
C ILE A 84 6.93 16.01 -7.37
N PRO A 85 7.96 15.22 -7.75
CA PRO A 85 7.74 13.98 -8.49
C PRO A 85 6.94 12.93 -7.70
N TYR A 86 6.23 12.06 -8.41
CA TYR A 86 5.58 10.88 -7.84
C TYR A 86 6.59 10.03 -7.06
N GLY A 87 6.24 9.65 -5.82
CA GLY A 87 7.08 8.81 -4.96
C GLY A 87 8.23 9.57 -4.29
N LYS A 88 8.27 10.90 -4.42
CA LYS A 88 9.22 11.76 -3.71
C LYS A 88 8.48 12.61 -2.68
N THR A 89 9.15 12.86 -1.56
CA THR A 89 8.68 13.77 -0.51
C THR A 89 9.65 14.91 -0.33
N VAL A 90 9.13 16.05 0.11
CA VAL A 90 9.90 17.26 0.41
C VAL A 90 9.42 17.84 1.72
N SER A 91 10.23 18.67 2.38
CA SER A 91 9.83 19.34 3.60
C SER A 91 9.10 20.66 3.33
N TYR A 92 8.29 21.11 4.29
CA TYR A 92 7.69 22.45 4.25
C TYR A 92 8.73 23.57 4.10
N LYS A 93 9.95 23.34 4.61
CA LYS A 93 11.06 24.28 4.48
C LYS A 93 11.57 24.36 3.05
N GLU A 94 11.66 23.23 2.36
CA GLU A 94 12.10 23.19 0.96
C GLU A 94 11.09 23.90 0.05
N ILE A 95 9.78 23.69 0.25
CA ILE A 95 8.75 24.44 -0.47
C ILE A 95 8.83 25.95 -0.18
N ALA A 96 9.05 26.34 1.07
CA ALA A 96 9.22 27.75 1.42
C ALA A 96 10.42 28.39 0.70
N VAL A 97 11.48 27.63 0.45
CA VAL A 97 12.63 28.08 -0.35
C VAL A 97 12.28 28.14 -1.84
N ASP A 98 11.57 27.15 -2.38
CA ASP A 98 11.18 27.10 -3.80
C ASP A 98 10.27 28.26 -4.22
N VAL A 99 9.40 28.74 -3.30
CA VAL A 99 8.53 29.90 -3.53
C VAL A 99 9.18 31.25 -3.15
N ASP A 100 10.51 31.28 -3.02
CA ASP A 100 11.29 32.47 -2.65
C ASP A 100 10.83 33.15 -1.34
N SER A 101 10.33 32.35 -0.39
CA SER A 101 9.89 32.81 0.92
C SER A 101 10.44 31.94 2.06
N PRO A 102 11.77 31.84 2.27
CA PRO A 102 12.37 30.85 3.18
C PRO A 102 11.91 30.92 4.64
N LYS A 103 11.39 32.07 5.08
CA LYS A 103 10.85 32.29 6.43
C LYS A 103 9.36 31.93 6.57
N ALA A 104 8.68 31.60 5.48
CA ALA A 104 7.23 31.43 5.42
C ALA A 104 6.75 29.97 5.62
N VAL A 105 7.54 29.11 6.28
CA VAL A 105 7.23 27.68 6.50
C VAL A 105 5.81 27.47 7.07
N ARG A 106 5.38 28.30 8.03
CA ARG A 106 4.03 28.22 8.60
C ARG A 106 2.94 28.60 7.60
N ALA A 107 3.19 29.59 6.74
CA ALA A 107 2.26 30.01 5.70
C ALA A 107 2.13 28.93 4.61
N VAL A 108 3.23 28.26 4.24
CA VAL A 108 3.21 27.07 3.37
C VAL A 108 2.36 25.96 3.99
N GLY A 109 2.53 25.69 5.29
CA GLY A 109 1.69 24.71 6.00
C GLY A 109 0.19 25.03 5.91
N LEU A 110 -0.18 26.32 6.02
CA LEU A 110 -1.57 26.78 5.86
C LEU A 110 -2.05 26.65 4.41
N ALA A 111 -1.21 26.96 3.41
CA ALA A 111 -1.54 26.80 2.00
C ALA A 111 -1.78 25.32 1.65
N ASN A 112 -0.97 24.39 2.18
CA ASN A 112 -1.19 22.95 2.01
C ASN A 112 -2.51 22.49 2.64
N ASN A 113 -2.84 23.00 3.84
CA ASN A 113 -4.10 22.68 4.51
C ASN A 113 -5.33 23.24 3.77
N ARG A 114 -5.16 24.35 3.05
CA ARG A 114 -6.21 24.99 2.24
C ARG A 114 -6.21 24.58 0.77
N ASN A 115 -5.44 23.56 0.40
CA ASN A 115 -5.49 23.01 -0.95
C ASN A 115 -6.91 22.53 -1.25
N PRO A 116 -7.63 23.11 -2.23
CA PRO A 116 -9.01 22.73 -2.51
C PRO A 116 -9.12 21.44 -3.34
N ILE A 117 -8.02 20.99 -3.96
CA ILE A 117 -7.96 19.76 -4.77
C ILE A 117 -6.84 18.84 -4.27
N PRO A 118 -6.90 18.34 -3.02
CA PRO A 118 -5.94 17.38 -2.52
C PRO A 118 -5.87 16.13 -3.42
N ILE A 119 -4.74 15.41 -3.38
CA ILE A 119 -4.37 14.32 -4.30
C ILE A 119 -3.99 14.83 -5.71
N PHE A 120 -4.84 15.62 -6.36
CA PHE A 120 -4.52 16.22 -7.67
C PHE A 120 -3.38 17.24 -7.57
N ILE A 121 -3.46 18.14 -6.57
CA ILE A 121 -2.30 18.88 -6.07
C ILE A 121 -1.71 18.07 -4.91
N PRO A 122 -0.46 17.58 -5.03
CA PRO A 122 0.05 16.51 -4.18
C PRO A 122 0.58 17.04 -2.83
N CYS A 123 -0.26 17.73 -2.06
CA CYS A 123 0.12 18.29 -0.76
C CYS A 123 0.44 17.22 0.31
N HIS A 124 0.04 15.96 0.09
CA HIS A 124 0.45 14.81 0.91
C HIS A 124 1.94 14.50 0.80
N ARG A 125 2.63 14.92 -0.27
CA ARG A 125 4.09 14.72 -0.43
C ARG A 125 4.95 15.63 0.45
N VAL A 126 4.35 16.62 1.12
CA VAL A 126 5.08 17.56 1.98
C VAL A 126 5.09 17.09 3.43
N ILE A 127 6.27 16.94 4.02
CA ILE A 127 6.48 16.35 5.37
C ILE A 127 7.30 17.27 6.29
N GLY A 128 7.46 16.88 7.55
CA GLY A 128 8.36 17.55 8.49
C GLY A 128 9.82 17.41 8.05
N SER A 129 10.68 18.39 8.39
CA SER A 129 12.12 18.33 8.05
C SER A 129 12.87 17.21 8.79
N ASP A 130 12.27 16.64 9.82
CA ASP A 130 12.73 15.45 10.56
C ASP A 130 12.21 14.13 9.97
N GLY A 131 11.47 14.20 8.85
CA GLY A 131 10.84 13.06 8.20
C GLY A 131 9.49 12.65 8.79
N SER A 132 8.94 13.42 9.75
CA SER A 132 7.63 13.11 10.33
C SER A 132 6.47 13.41 9.37
N LEU A 133 5.46 12.53 9.34
CA LEU A 133 4.19 12.82 8.68
C LEU A 133 3.36 13.72 9.58
N VAL A 134 3.15 14.97 9.14
CA VAL A 134 2.34 15.96 9.86
C VAL A 134 1.32 16.57 8.91
N GLY A 135 0.11 16.84 9.40
CA GLY A 135 -0.94 17.59 8.71
C GLY A 135 -1.38 17.07 7.33
N TYR A 136 -2.66 16.75 7.18
CA TYR A 136 -3.26 16.51 5.87
C TYR A 136 -4.78 16.73 5.95
N GLY A 137 -5.37 17.35 4.92
CA GLY A 137 -6.81 17.62 4.88
C GLY A 137 -7.64 16.34 5.01
N GLY A 138 -7.21 15.24 4.37
CA GLY A 138 -7.86 13.94 4.46
C GLY A 138 -7.38 13.04 5.62
N GLY A 139 -6.64 13.59 6.59
CA GLY A 139 -6.12 12.83 7.74
C GLY A 139 -4.77 12.15 7.51
N LEU A 140 -4.04 11.86 8.60
CA LEU A 140 -2.68 11.31 8.53
C LEU A 140 -2.64 9.89 7.95
N GLU A 141 -3.66 9.07 8.23
CA GLU A 141 -3.78 7.70 7.72
C GLU A 141 -3.83 7.68 6.18
N LEU A 142 -4.64 8.56 5.59
CA LEU A 142 -4.72 8.67 4.13
C LEU A 142 -3.41 9.19 3.54
N LYS A 143 -2.74 10.14 4.20
CA LYS A 143 -1.43 10.64 3.76
C LYS A 143 -0.38 9.54 3.74
N GLU A 144 -0.29 8.75 4.80
CA GLU A 144 0.63 7.60 4.88
C GLU A 144 0.33 6.58 3.77
N ARG A 145 -0.95 6.29 3.52
CA ARG A 145 -1.38 5.39 2.45
C ARG A 145 -1.02 5.90 1.06
N LEU A 146 -1.25 7.18 0.78
CA LEU A 146 -0.91 7.79 -0.52
C LEU A 146 0.60 7.79 -0.73
N ILE A 147 1.40 8.15 0.28
CA ILE A 147 2.86 8.09 0.18
C ILE A 147 3.30 6.64 -0.05
N GLY A 148 2.78 5.67 0.70
CA GLY A 148 3.11 4.26 0.54
C GLY A 148 2.76 3.70 -0.84
N LEU A 149 1.62 4.13 -1.41
CA LEU A 149 1.25 3.81 -2.80
C LEU A 149 2.26 4.36 -3.81
N GLU A 150 2.83 5.53 -3.54
CA GLU A 150 3.75 6.18 -4.45
C GLU A 150 5.21 5.71 -4.33
N THR A 151 5.66 5.41 -3.12
CA THR A 151 7.04 5.00 -2.82
C THR A 151 7.26 3.52 -3.07
N MET A 152 6.22 2.69 -2.98
CA MET A 152 6.28 1.27 -3.32
C MET A 152 6.10 1.10 -4.83
N LYS A 153 7.20 1.24 -5.59
CA LYS A 153 7.25 0.80 -7.00
C LYS A 153 7.06 -0.72 -7.06
N ASN A 154 5.81 -1.16 -7.11
CA ASN A 154 5.29 -2.32 -7.86
C ASN A 154 3.84 -2.55 -7.44
N SER A 155 2.93 -2.09 -8.30
CA SER A 155 1.49 -2.40 -8.35
C SER A 155 0.93 -2.87 -7.00
N CYS A 156 0.71 -1.90 -6.10
CA CYS A 156 0.13 -2.17 -4.79
C CYS A 156 -1.40 -2.26 -4.91
N GLY A 157 -1.90 -3.46 -5.16
CA GLY A 157 -3.31 -3.77 -4.96
C GLY A 157 -3.62 -4.03 -3.48
N PHE A 158 -4.88 -4.09 -3.10
CA PHE A 158 -5.29 -4.65 -1.81
C PHE A 158 -5.61 -6.13 -1.95
N PHE A 159 -5.45 -6.91 -0.88
CA PHE A 159 -5.90 -8.30 -0.86
C PHE A 159 -7.41 -8.34 -1.09
N GLN A 160 -7.83 -9.04 -2.14
CA GLN A 160 -9.21 -8.98 -2.63
C GLN A 160 -10.14 -9.96 -1.90
N TYR A 161 -11.12 -9.44 -1.18
CA TYR A 161 -12.26 -10.19 -0.63
C TYR A 161 -13.45 -9.28 -0.35
N GLY A 162 -14.64 -9.86 -0.24
CA GLY A 162 -15.87 -9.10 -0.03
C GLY A 162 -16.92 -9.85 0.79
N GLN A 163 -18.18 -9.53 0.53
CA GLN A 163 -19.31 -10.03 1.32
C GLN A 163 -19.48 -11.54 1.25
N LYS A 164 -19.09 -12.18 0.14
CA LYS A 164 -19.15 -13.63 -0.04
C LYS A 164 -18.27 -14.36 0.99
N GLU A 165 -17.02 -13.95 1.10
CA GLU A 165 -16.03 -14.52 2.02
C GLU A 165 -16.43 -14.25 3.48
N ILE A 166 -16.83 -13.00 3.77
CA ILE A 166 -17.27 -12.57 5.09
C ILE A 166 -18.49 -13.38 5.54
N ALA A 167 -19.53 -13.47 4.72
CA ALA A 167 -20.76 -14.19 5.06
C ALA A 167 -20.49 -15.68 5.31
N TYR A 168 -19.60 -16.29 4.52
CA TYR A 168 -19.19 -17.67 4.72
C TYR A 168 -18.50 -17.87 6.08
N LEU A 169 -17.49 -17.06 6.39
CA LEU A 169 -16.71 -17.19 7.63
C LEU A 169 -17.59 -16.95 8.86
N LYS A 170 -18.46 -15.93 8.83
CA LYS A 170 -19.45 -15.66 9.88
C LYS A 170 -20.38 -16.84 10.15
N LYS A 171 -20.81 -17.53 9.09
CA LYS A 171 -21.66 -18.72 9.20
C LYS A 171 -20.92 -19.93 9.75
N LYS A 172 -19.64 -20.11 9.37
CA LYS A 172 -18.85 -21.29 9.74
C LYS A 172 -18.29 -21.24 11.15
N ASP A 173 -17.92 -20.07 11.63
CA ASP A 173 -17.42 -19.89 12.99
C ASP A 173 -18.00 -18.63 13.63
N LYS A 174 -18.87 -18.82 14.63
CA LYS A 174 -19.55 -17.72 15.31
C LYS A 174 -18.59 -16.78 16.05
N LYS A 175 -17.47 -17.30 16.59
CA LYS A 175 -16.49 -16.49 17.30
C LYS A 175 -15.73 -15.61 16.30
N LEU A 176 -15.26 -16.20 15.20
CA LEU A 176 -14.66 -15.43 14.11
C LEU A 176 -15.66 -14.43 13.52
N GLY A 177 -16.93 -14.82 13.39
CA GLY A 177 -17.98 -13.96 12.87
C GLY A 177 -18.23 -12.72 13.73
N ALA A 178 -18.25 -12.87 15.06
CA ALA A 178 -18.33 -11.75 15.99
C ALA A 178 -17.09 -10.84 15.91
N ALA A 179 -15.89 -11.42 15.73
CA ALA A 179 -14.67 -10.64 15.52
C ALA A 179 -14.73 -9.83 14.21
N ILE A 180 -15.22 -10.43 13.12
CA ILE A 180 -15.39 -9.73 11.83
C ILE A 180 -16.37 -8.55 11.96
N GLU A 181 -17.49 -8.73 12.66
CA GLU A 181 -18.46 -7.64 12.90
C GLU A 181 -17.85 -6.50 13.72
N ARG A 182 -17.07 -6.84 14.75
CA ARG A 182 -16.42 -5.84 15.62
C ARG A 182 -15.31 -5.07 14.89
N ILE A 183 -14.47 -5.77 14.12
CA ILE A 183 -13.28 -5.19 13.48
C ILE A 183 -13.65 -4.44 12.19
N GLY A 184 -14.66 -4.90 11.45
CA GLY A 184 -14.97 -4.38 10.13
C GLY A 184 -14.01 -4.89 9.05
N LYS A 185 -14.17 -4.40 7.82
CA LYS A 185 -13.35 -4.83 6.68
C LYS A 185 -11.91 -4.37 6.87
N ILE A 186 -10.98 -5.32 6.83
CA ILE A 186 -9.53 -5.06 6.87
C ILE A 186 -9.00 -4.88 5.45
N GLU A 187 -8.29 -3.80 5.20
CA GLU A 187 -7.52 -3.59 3.97
C GLU A 187 -6.04 -3.91 4.22
N ARG A 188 -5.44 -4.75 3.37
CA ARG A 188 -3.99 -5.03 3.40
C ARG A 188 -3.41 -4.88 2.01
N GLY A 189 -2.34 -4.09 1.89
CA GLY A 189 -1.60 -3.93 0.65
C GLY A 189 -0.97 -5.25 0.19
N THR A 190 -0.75 -5.34 -1.12
CA THR A 190 -0.14 -6.49 -1.80
C THR A 190 0.92 -5.99 -2.76
N ILE A 191 1.86 -6.83 -3.17
CA ILE A 191 2.82 -6.54 -4.24
C ILE A 191 2.50 -7.50 -5.38
N ALA A 192 1.97 -6.99 -6.49
CA ALA A 192 1.45 -7.84 -7.56
C ALA A 192 2.53 -8.74 -8.21
N ASP A 193 3.76 -8.24 -8.36
CA ASP A 193 4.87 -9.02 -8.92
C ASP A 193 5.47 -9.97 -7.86
N PRO A 194 5.37 -11.31 -8.03
CA PRO A 194 5.82 -12.25 -7.00
C PRO A 194 7.34 -12.27 -6.81
N PHE A 195 8.11 -11.89 -7.84
CA PHE A 195 9.55 -11.78 -7.73
C PHE A 195 9.92 -10.64 -6.76
N THR A 196 9.41 -9.45 -7.03
CA THR A 196 9.56 -8.27 -6.17
C THR A 196 9.06 -8.51 -4.76
N ALA A 197 7.88 -9.11 -4.63
CA ALA A 197 7.28 -9.42 -3.33
C ALA A 197 8.19 -10.33 -2.49
N LEU A 198 8.84 -11.32 -3.13
CA LEU A 198 9.80 -12.19 -2.47
C LEU A 198 11.06 -11.42 -2.05
N ILE A 199 11.62 -10.56 -2.90
CA ILE A 199 12.77 -9.70 -2.54
C ILE A 199 12.42 -8.77 -1.36
N SER A 200 11.24 -8.14 -1.40
CA SER A 200 10.74 -7.27 -0.33
C SER A 200 10.62 -8.00 0.99
N SER A 201 10.15 -9.27 0.95
CA SER A 201 10.10 -10.12 2.13
C SER A 201 11.49 -10.37 2.72
N ILE A 202 12.50 -10.68 1.90
CA ILE A 202 13.88 -10.89 2.35
C ILE A 202 14.45 -9.61 2.99
N VAL A 203 14.24 -8.46 2.36
CA VAL A 203 14.66 -7.16 2.89
C VAL A 203 14.08 -6.93 4.29
N SER A 204 12.79 -7.18 4.46
CA SER A 204 12.03 -6.86 5.68
C SER A 204 12.25 -7.81 6.85
N GLN A 205 12.88 -8.97 6.65
CA GLN A 205 13.07 -9.96 7.71
C GLN A 205 13.84 -9.40 8.93
N GLN A 206 13.34 -9.66 10.13
CA GLN A 206 14.04 -9.37 11.41
C GLN A 206 14.43 -7.89 11.62
N ILE A 207 13.74 -6.95 10.97
CA ILE A 207 13.93 -5.51 11.16
C ILE A 207 12.57 -4.81 11.28
N SER A 208 12.56 -3.55 11.75
CA SER A 208 11.32 -2.77 11.82
C SER A 208 10.86 -2.35 10.42
N ASN A 209 9.57 -2.04 10.27
CA ASN A 209 8.99 -1.57 9.00
C ASN A 209 9.73 -0.32 8.47
N LYS A 210 10.04 0.66 9.33
CA LYS A 210 10.79 1.86 8.95
C LYS A 210 12.22 1.56 8.45
N ALA A 211 12.89 0.59 9.09
CA ALA A 211 14.20 0.14 8.63
C ALA A 211 14.11 -0.59 7.30
N ALA A 212 13.10 -1.45 7.12
CA ALA A 212 12.85 -2.17 5.88
C ALA A 212 12.59 -1.21 4.72
N GLU A 213 11.74 -0.21 4.92
CA GLU A 213 11.45 0.84 3.95
C GLU A 213 12.73 1.61 3.55
N THR A 214 13.56 1.98 4.52
CA THR A 214 14.83 2.67 4.25
C THR A 214 15.77 1.83 3.38
N VAL A 215 15.89 0.53 3.69
CA VAL A 215 16.73 -0.41 2.92
C VAL A 215 16.13 -0.65 1.53
N TRP A 216 14.80 -0.78 1.44
CA TRP A 216 14.08 -0.96 0.18
C TRP A 216 14.28 0.23 -0.76
N ASN A 217 14.11 1.46 -0.28
CA ASN A 217 14.27 2.66 -1.09
C ASN A 217 15.68 2.80 -1.66
N ARG A 218 16.71 2.47 -0.86
CA ARG A 218 18.11 2.46 -1.33
C ARG A 218 18.36 1.37 -2.37
N LEU A 219 17.71 0.21 -2.23
CA LEU A 219 17.82 -0.88 -3.19
C LEU A 219 17.12 -0.53 -4.51
N ASP A 220 15.91 0.01 -4.45
CA ASP A 220 15.16 0.46 -5.64
C ASP A 220 15.90 1.58 -6.39
N GLU A 221 16.49 2.53 -5.66
CA GLU A 221 17.30 3.59 -6.25
C GLU A 221 18.58 3.05 -6.89
N LEU A 222 19.26 2.10 -6.24
CA LEU A 222 20.47 1.46 -6.79
C LEU A 222 20.18 0.66 -8.07
N LEU A 223 19.04 -0.02 -8.13
CA LEU A 223 18.71 -0.92 -9.25
C LEU A 223 17.97 -0.22 -10.39
N GLU A 224 17.38 0.95 -10.14
CA GLU A 224 16.44 1.70 -11.00
C GLU A 224 15.12 0.97 -11.29
N SER A 225 15.17 -0.35 -11.48
CA SER A 225 14.05 -1.27 -11.72
C SER A 225 14.29 -2.62 -11.03
N MET A 226 13.30 -3.13 -10.31
CA MET A 226 13.40 -4.40 -9.58
C MET A 226 13.25 -5.62 -10.52
N THR A 227 14.31 -5.97 -11.25
CA THR A 227 14.33 -7.11 -12.20
C THR A 227 15.45 -8.11 -11.90
N PRO A 228 15.32 -9.38 -12.30
CA PRO A 228 16.42 -10.34 -12.22
C PRO A 228 17.71 -9.83 -12.86
N GLU A 229 17.59 -9.20 -14.03
CA GLU A 229 18.72 -8.67 -14.79
C GLU A 229 19.46 -7.55 -14.05
N SER A 230 18.72 -6.63 -13.43
CA SER A 230 19.31 -5.54 -12.64
C SER A 230 20.10 -6.08 -11.44
N ILE A 231 19.50 -7.01 -10.68
CA ILE A 231 20.09 -7.58 -9.47
C ILE A 231 21.33 -8.41 -9.79
N THR A 232 21.28 -9.25 -10.84
CA THR A 232 22.45 -10.08 -11.22
C THR A 232 23.62 -9.20 -11.67
N LYS A 233 23.36 -8.09 -12.40
CA LYS A 233 24.39 -7.15 -12.87
C LYS A 233 25.04 -6.32 -11.75
N THR A 234 24.32 -6.05 -10.67
CA THR A 234 24.83 -5.24 -9.55
C THR A 234 25.75 -6.07 -8.65
N GLU A 235 26.87 -5.48 -8.22
CA GLU A 235 27.84 -6.15 -7.35
C GLU A 235 27.23 -6.46 -5.98
N LEU A 236 27.62 -7.60 -5.38
CA LEU A 236 27.09 -8.04 -4.09
C LEU A 236 27.32 -7.00 -2.98
N SER A 237 28.48 -6.35 -2.99
CA SER A 237 28.86 -5.30 -2.03
C SER A 237 27.98 -4.05 -2.16
N GLN A 238 27.49 -3.73 -3.35
CA GLN A 238 26.58 -2.60 -3.56
C GLN A 238 25.19 -2.92 -3.00
N ILE A 239 24.67 -4.12 -3.25
CA ILE A 239 23.38 -4.59 -2.69
C ILE A 239 23.46 -4.63 -1.15
N GLN A 240 24.54 -5.17 -0.60
CA GLN A 240 24.80 -5.12 0.84
C GLN A 240 24.81 -3.67 1.36
N GLY A 241 25.45 -2.77 0.61
CA GLY A 241 25.56 -1.34 0.89
C GLY A 241 24.24 -0.60 1.07
N CYS A 242 23.11 -1.15 0.58
CA CYS A 242 21.77 -0.61 0.84
C CYS A 242 21.36 -0.67 2.33
N GLY A 243 22.12 -1.35 3.18
CA GLY A 243 21.89 -1.42 4.63
C GLY A 243 21.37 -2.77 5.10
N MET A 244 21.75 -3.84 4.41
CA MET A 244 21.38 -5.21 4.77
C MET A 244 22.60 -6.08 5.06
N THR A 245 22.38 -7.23 5.71
CA THR A 245 23.44 -8.21 5.96
C THR A 245 23.93 -8.85 4.67
N ASN A 246 25.19 -9.31 4.63
CA ASN A 246 25.73 -10.04 3.49
C ASN A 246 24.87 -11.25 3.08
N LYS A 247 24.37 -12.02 4.06
CA LYS A 247 23.47 -13.17 3.81
C LYS A 247 22.21 -12.77 3.02
N LYS A 248 21.56 -11.66 3.37
CA LYS A 248 20.38 -11.17 2.64
C LYS A 248 20.72 -10.77 1.21
N ALA A 249 21.85 -10.10 1.01
CA ALA A 249 22.32 -9.75 -0.33
C ALA A 249 22.59 -11.01 -1.18
N GLU A 250 23.21 -12.04 -0.60
CA GLU A 250 23.41 -13.34 -1.24
C GLU A 250 22.08 -14.03 -1.60
N TYR A 251 21.08 -13.99 -0.72
CA TYR A 251 19.76 -14.54 -1.01
C TYR A 251 19.08 -13.82 -2.17
N ILE A 252 19.13 -12.48 -2.18
CA ILE A 252 18.57 -11.66 -3.26
C ILE A 252 19.24 -11.99 -4.60
N LYS A 253 20.58 -12.06 -4.65
CA LYS A 253 21.29 -12.49 -5.88
C LYS A 253 20.92 -13.91 -6.30
N GLY A 254 20.86 -14.85 -5.36
CA GLY A 254 20.47 -16.23 -5.65
C GLY A 254 19.05 -16.34 -6.22
N ILE A 255 18.11 -15.54 -5.73
CA ILE A 255 16.73 -15.46 -6.25
C ILE A 255 16.73 -14.88 -7.68
N ALA A 256 17.51 -13.83 -7.94
CA ALA A 256 17.66 -13.26 -9.29
C ALA A 256 18.26 -14.26 -10.28
N ASP A 257 19.31 -14.99 -9.88
CA ASP A 257 19.99 -15.94 -10.75
C ASP A 257 19.07 -17.11 -11.15
N VAL A 258 18.27 -17.65 -10.21
CA VAL A 258 17.30 -18.71 -10.55
C VAL A 258 16.14 -18.23 -11.41
N ALA A 259 15.78 -16.94 -11.29
CA ALA A 259 14.78 -16.31 -12.15
C ALA A 259 15.33 -16.12 -13.57
N LEU A 260 16.55 -15.58 -13.68
CA LEU A 260 17.21 -15.26 -14.94
C LEU A 260 17.55 -16.52 -15.75
N CYS A 261 18.04 -17.59 -15.10
CA CYS A 261 18.33 -18.85 -15.79
C CYS A 261 17.07 -19.70 -16.07
N GLY A 262 15.87 -19.24 -15.69
CA GLY A 262 14.60 -19.91 -15.98
C GLY A 262 14.27 -21.10 -15.07
N LYS A 263 15.13 -21.42 -14.08
CA LYS A 263 14.85 -22.48 -13.09
C LYS A 263 13.55 -22.19 -12.32
N ILE A 264 13.29 -20.93 -12.01
CA ILE A 264 12.03 -20.46 -11.44
C ILE A 264 11.46 -19.31 -12.27
N ASN A 265 10.42 -19.61 -13.05
CA ASN A 265 9.65 -18.58 -13.72
C ASN A 265 8.60 -17.98 -12.77
N PHE A 266 8.88 -16.79 -12.24
CA PHE A 266 7.97 -16.08 -11.34
C PHE A 266 6.66 -15.65 -12.01
N LYS A 267 6.67 -15.42 -13.33
CA LYS A 267 5.49 -14.99 -14.10
C LYS A 267 4.42 -16.10 -14.18
N THR A 268 4.80 -17.36 -14.07
CA THR A 268 3.88 -18.51 -14.19
C THR A 268 3.50 -19.12 -12.84
N LEU A 269 3.95 -18.56 -11.71
CA LEU A 269 3.63 -19.10 -10.38
C LEU A 269 2.12 -19.17 -10.10
N HIS A 270 1.33 -18.24 -10.64
CA HIS A 270 -0.12 -18.23 -10.49
C HIS A 270 -0.81 -19.49 -11.06
N MET A 271 -0.16 -20.18 -12.01
CA MET A 271 -0.67 -21.41 -12.63
C MET A 271 -0.43 -22.66 -11.76
N LEU A 272 0.48 -22.58 -10.79
CA LEU A 272 0.83 -23.71 -9.92
C LEU A 272 -0.10 -23.79 -8.71
N SER A 273 -0.20 -24.96 -8.09
CA SER A 273 -0.87 -25.12 -6.80
C SER A 273 -0.06 -24.49 -5.66
N ASP A 274 -0.73 -24.18 -4.55
CA ASP A 274 -0.07 -23.63 -3.35
C ASP A 274 1.06 -24.55 -2.84
N GLN A 275 0.87 -25.87 -2.90
CA GLN A 275 1.87 -26.85 -2.48
C GLN A 275 3.10 -26.85 -3.38
N GLU A 276 2.92 -26.78 -4.71
CA GLU A 276 4.02 -26.71 -5.66
C GLU A 276 4.83 -25.43 -5.49
N ILE A 277 4.15 -24.28 -5.26
CA ILE A 277 4.82 -23.00 -5.02
C ILE A 277 5.63 -23.05 -3.72
N ILE A 278 5.04 -23.57 -2.63
CA ILE A 278 5.74 -23.76 -1.35
C ILE A 278 6.98 -24.60 -1.55
N GLN A 279 6.86 -25.78 -2.15
CA GLN A 279 7.99 -26.68 -2.39
C GLN A 279 9.08 -26.02 -3.24
N LYS A 280 8.69 -25.31 -4.30
CA LYS A 280 9.63 -24.69 -5.24
C LYS A 280 10.37 -23.52 -4.60
N LEU A 281 9.67 -22.60 -3.96
CA LEU A 281 10.26 -21.38 -3.41
C LEU A 281 10.97 -21.63 -2.08
N SER A 282 10.49 -22.54 -1.23
CA SER A 282 11.18 -22.87 0.03
C SER A 282 12.49 -23.65 -0.17
N SER A 283 12.79 -24.06 -1.40
CA SER A 283 14.10 -24.63 -1.75
C SER A 283 15.19 -23.57 -1.91
N LEU A 284 14.81 -22.29 -1.99
CA LEU A 284 15.73 -21.17 -2.10
C LEU A 284 16.32 -20.82 -0.74
N HIS A 285 17.62 -20.53 -0.71
CA HIS A 285 18.28 -20.07 0.51
C HIS A 285 17.66 -18.77 1.00
N GLY A 286 17.36 -18.70 2.31
CA GLY A 286 16.72 -17.54 2.93
C GLY A 286 15.19 -17.48 2.79
N VAL A 287 14.58 -18.43 2.08
CA VAL A 287 13.12 -18.49 1.88
C VAL A 287 12.53 -19.65 2.68
N GLY A 288 11.81 -19.32 3.76
CA GLY A 288 11.10 -20.32 4.56
C GLY A 288 9.67 -20.56 4.08
N ILE A 289 9.01 -21.62 4.57
CA ILE A 289 7.60 -21.90 4.26
C ILE A 289 6.71 -20.70 4.59
N TRP A 290 6.91 -20.08 5.76
CA TRP A 290 6.17 -18.89 6.18
C TRP A 290 6.31 -17.74 5.17
N THR A 291 7.53 -17.50 4.66
CA THR A 291 7.80 -16.49 3.62
C THR A 291 6.96 -16.74 2.37
N VAL A 292 6.87 -18.01 1.94
CA VAL A 292 6.08 -18.39 0.78
C VAL A 292 4.58 -18.28 1.05
N GLU A 293 4.11 -18.63 2.25
CA GLU A 293 2.71 -18.44 2.64
C GLU A 293 2.31 -16.96 2.64
N MET A 294 3.20 -16.06 3.06
CA MET A 294 2.97 -14.61 2.96
C MET A 294 2.91 -14.15 1.50
N LEU A 295 3.77 -14.70 0.63
CA LEU A 295 3.73 -14.43 -0.81
C LEU A 295 2.41 -14.91 -1.45
N LEU A 296 1.91 -16.08 -1.03
CA LEU A 296 0.62 -16.61 -1.51
C LEU A 296 -0.53 -15.65 -1.18
N ILE A 297 -0.53 -15.03 0.01
CA ILE A 297 -1.54 -14.05 0.41
C ILE A 297 -1.31 -12.71 -0.29
N PHE A 298 -0.16 -12.09 -0.04
CA PHE A 298 0.10 -10.67 -0.34
C PHE A 298 0.71 -10.41 -1.71
N SER A 299 0.78 -11.41 -2.57
CA SER A 299 1.16 -11.23 -3.98
C SER A 299 0.22 -12.01 -4.89
N LEU A 300 0.13 -13.32 -4.68
CA LEU A 300 -0.68 -14.20 -5.52
C LEU A 300 -2.17 -14.21 -5.18
N ASN A 301 -2.60 -13.46 -4.15
CA ASN A 301 -4.00 -13.33 -3.72
C ASN A 301 -4.71 -14.70 -3.53
N ARG A 302 -3.97 -15.71 -3.05
CA ARG A 302 -4.53 -17.05 -2.79
C ARG A 302 -5.52 -16.96 -1.63
N PRO A 303 -6.74 -17.52 -1.77
CA PRO A 303 -7.81 -17.28 -0.81
C PRO A 303 -7.71 -18.12 0.47
N ASN A 304 -6.91 -19.20 0.49
CA ASN A 304 -7.03 -20.25 1.51
C ASN A 304 -5.75 -20.54 2.32
N VAL A 305 -5.02 -19.51 2.74
CA VAL A 305 -3.76 -19.65 3.49
C VAL A 305 -3.94 -19.30 4.96
N VAL A 306 -3.55 -20.23 5.84
CA VAL A 306 -3.49 -20.03 7.30
C VAL A 306 -2.18 -20.64 7.77
N SER A 307 -1.20 -19.79 8.08
CA SER A 307 0.16 -20.24 8.38
C SER A 307 0.29 -20.72 9.83
N TYR A 308 0.75 -21.95 10.03
CA TYR A 308 1.12 -22.45 11.36
C TYR A 308 2.45 -21.85 11.85
N GLY A 309 3.34 -21.50 10.92
CA GLY A 309 4.63 -20.87 11.25
C GLY A 309 4.49 -19.45 11.77
N ASP A 310 3.32 -18.83 11.56
CA ASP A 310 3.05 -17.46 11.98
C ASP A 310 2.60 -17.40 13.45
N LEU A 311 3.44 -16.80 14.29
CA LEU A 311 3.19 -16.66 15.72
C LEU A 311 2.00 -15.74 16.02
N ALA A 312 1.77 -14.72 15.20
CA ALA A 312 0.67 -13.79 15.38
C ALA A 312 -0.66 -14.45 15.01
N ILE A 313 -0.73 -15.24 13.93
CA ILE A 313 -1.92 -16.07 13.62
C ILE A 313 -2.21 -17.04 14.76
N ARG A 314 -1.18 -17.73 15.29
CA ARG A 314 -1.36 -18.66 16.42
C ARG A 314 -1.88 -17.95 17.67
N ARG A 315 -1.33 -16.77 17.99
CA ARG A 315 -1.79 -15.95 19.12
C ARG A 315 -3.21 -15.45 18.91
N GLY A 316 -3.53 -14.92 17.74
CA GLY A 316 -4.88 -14.48 17.40
C GLY A 316 -5.90 -15.62 17.48
N MET A 317 -5.51 -16.84 17.09
CA MET A 317 -6.35 -18.03 17.23
C MET A 317 -6.56 -18.39 18.71
N MET A 318 -5.51 -18.32 19.53
CA MET A 318 -5.64 -18.52 20.98
C MET A 318 -6.55 -17.47 21.62
N ASN A 319 -6.39 -16.21 21.28
CA ASN A 319 -7.21 -15.10 21.78
C ASN A 319 -8.68 -15.26 21.35
N LEU A 320 -8.92 -15.55 20.07
CA LEU A 320 -10.25 -15.78 19.52
C LEU A 320 -10.99 -16.91 20.23
N TYR A 321 -10.28 -18.00 20.54
CA TYR A 321 -10.90 -19.19 21.13
C TYR A 321 -10.81 -19.27 22.65
N GLY A 322 -10.05 -18.39 23.31
CA GLY A 322 -9.82 -18.39 24.76
C GLY A 322 -8.89 -19.51 25.21
N LEU A 323 -7.85 -19.81 24.43
CA LEU A 323 -6.92 -20.90 24.67
C LEU A 323 -5.64 -20.38 25.32
N LYS A 324 -5.09 -21.12 26.30
CA LYS A 324 -3.75 -20.83 26.85
C LYS A 324 -2.63 -21.36 25.97
N GLU A 325 -2.88 -22.47 25.31
CA GLU A 325 -1.95 -23.13 24.39
C GLU A 325 -2.72 -23.64 23.17
N LEU A 326 -2.01 -23.78 22.05
CA LEU A 326 -2.56 -24.24 20.80
C LEU A 326 -1.68 -25.35 20.22
N SER A 327 -2.18 -26.59 20.32
CA SER A 327 -1.57 -27.74 19.66
C SER A 327 -1.74 -27.66 18.13
N LYS A 328 -0.92 -28.43 17.40
CA LYS A 328 -0.97 -28.48 15.94
C LYS A 328 -2.28 -29.11 15.46
N GLU A 329 -2.80 -30.09 16.18
CA GLU A 329 -4.09 -30.75 15.92
C GLU A 329 -5.24 -29.76 16.06
N GLN A 330 -5.28 -28.99 17.15
CA GLN A 330 -6.29 -27.94 17.36
C GLN A 330 -6.19 -26.85 16.28
N PHE A 331 -4.97 -26.39 15.96
CA PHE A 331 -4.76 -25.44 14.89
C PHE A 331 -5.36 -25.94 13.57
N ASN A 332 -5.10 -27.20 13.20
CA ASN A 332 -5.64 -27.80 11.98
C ASN A 332 -7.17 -27.91 12.00
N GLN A 333 -7.78 -28.21 13.14
CA GLN A 333 -9.24 -28.22 13.30
C GLN A 333 -9.86 -26.84 13.06
N TYR A 334 -9.26 -25.78 13.62
CA TYR A 334 -9.75 -24.41 13.38
C TYR A 334 -9.49 -23.96 11.95
N ARG A 335 -8.29 -24.21 11.42
CA ARG A 335 -7.93 -23.92 10.02
C ARG A 335 -8.92 -24.54 9.04
N ALA A 336 -9.38 -25.77 9.29
CA ALA A 336 -10.35 -26.44 8.44
C ALA A 336 -11.71 -25.71 8.37
N LYS A 337 -12.11 -24.98 9.43
CA LYS A 337 -13.35 -24.19 9.42
C LYS A 337 -13.28 -22.97 8.50
N TYR A 338 -12.09 -22.45 8.29
CA TYR A 338 -11.89 -21.23 7.51
C TYR A 338 -11.88 -21.51 6.00
N ALA A 339 -11.61 -22.75 5.59
CA ALA A 339 -11.58 -23.12 4.18
C ALA A 339 -12.95 -22.88 3.51
N PRO A 340 -13.00 -22.27 2.30
CA PRO A 340 -11.87 -21.97 1.41
C PRO A 340 -11.28 -20.56 1.56
N TYR A 341 -11.60 -19.84 2.63
CA TYR A 341 -11.24 -18.43 2.86
C TYR A 341 -10.25 -18.22 4.02
N GLY A 342 -9.31 -19.16 4.16
CA GLY A 342 -8.26 -19.12 5.16
C GLY A 342 -7.48 -17.79 5.18
N SER A 343 -7.19 -17.19 4.03
CA SER A 343 -6.42 -15.94 3.96
C SER A 343 -7.18 -14.76 4.55
N VAL A 344 -8.50 -14.70 4.33
CA VAL A 344 -9.37 -13.70 4.98
C VAL A 344 -9.38 -13.92 6.48
N ALA A 345 -9.53 -15.16 6.95
CA ALA A 345 -9.47 -15.47 8.37
C ALA A 345 -8.12 -15.06 8.98
N SER A 346 -7.00 -15.28 8.28
CA SER A 346 -5.67 -14.84 8.70
C SER A 346 -5.58 -13.32 8.93
N LEU A 347 -6.25 -12.50 8.11
CA LEU A 347 -6.31 -11.04 8.31
C LEU A 347 -6.86 -10.68 9.70
N TYR A 348 -7.98 -11.29 10.08
CA TYR A 348 -8.61 -11.04 11.38
C TYR A 348 -7.81 -11.66 12.52
N LEU A 349 -7.20 -12.83 12.32
CA LEU A 349 -6.34 -13.45 13.34
C LEU A 349 -5.12 -12.57 13.65
N TRP A 350 -4.53 -11.87 12.66
CA TRP A 350 -3.48 -10.90 12.94
C TRP A 350 -3.95 -9.76 13.85
N VAL A 351 -5.11 -9.16 13.58
CA VAL A 351 -5.67 -8.10 14.44
C VAL A 351 -5.96 -8.64 15.84
N MET A 352 -6.55 -9.83 15.95
CA MET A 352 -6.83 -10.50 17.22
C MET A 352 -5.58 -10.87 18.02
N SER A 353 -4.38 -10.78 17.45
CA SER A 353 -3.13 -11.10 18.14
C SER A 353 -2.56 -9.93 18.96
N GLU A 354 -3.09 -8.73 18.72
CA GLU A 354 -2.72 -7.49 19.39
C GLU A 354 -3.68 -7.16 20.55
N ASP A 355 -4.91 -7.70 20.49
CA ASP A 355 -5.90 -7.74 21.58
C ASP A 355 -5.52 -8.76 22.66
#